data_AF-A0AB40AIU8-F1
#
_entry.id   AF-A0AB40AIU8-F1
#
_cell.length_a   1.000
_cell.length_b   1.000
_cell.length_c   1.000
_cell.angle_alpha   90.00
_cell.angle_beta   90.00
_cell.angle_gamma   90.00
#
_symmetry.space_group_name_H-M   'P 1'
#
loop_
_entity.id
_entity.type
_entity.pdbx_description
1 polymer ?
#
loop_
_entity_poly.entity_id
_entity_poly.type
_entity_poly.pdbx_seq_one_letter_code
_entity_poly.pdbx_strand_id
1 'polypeptide(L)'
;MPFPKPSLLPFPLLLLLLFVFSTCSYAADDPCAVATAASCPVTCFRTDPVCGEDGNTYWCGCAEAACSAVRVARRGFCEVGNGGVSGQALLLVHIVWLFVLGFSVVLGLL
;
A
#
# COMPACT_ATOMS: atom_id res chain seq x y z
N MET A 1 -19.52 -2.86 -11.25
CA MET A 1 -20.31 -1.63 -10.93
C MET A 1 -20.76 -1.02 -12.26
N PRO A 2 -21.96 -0.42 -12.32
CA PRO A 2 -22.85 -0.46 -13.49
C PRO A 2 -22.33 0.32 -14.70
N PHE A 3 -22.36 -0.28 -15.88
CA PHE A 3 -22.25 0.46 -17.15
C PHE A 3 -23.55 1.25 -17.38
N PRO A 4 -23.53 2.59 -17.43
CA PRO A 4 -24.74 3.36 -17.71
C PRO A 4 -25.06 3.26 -19.20
N LYS A 5 -26.26 2.77 -19.54
CA LYS A 5 -26.79 2.79 -20.92
C LYS A 5 -26.93 4.26 -21.36
N PRO A 6 -26.24 4.75 -22.41
CA PRO A 6 -26.50 6.09 -22.93
C PRO A 6 -27.53 5.97 -24.05
N SER A 7 -28.81 6.09 -23.69
CA SER A 7 -29.86 6.40 -24.67
C SER A 7 -29.62 7.82 -25.20
N LEU A 8 -29.37 7.93 -26.50
CA LEU A 8 -29.44 9.13 -27.34
C LEU A 8 -28.92 10.44 -26.70
N LEU A 9 -27.60 10.57 -26.59
CA LEU A 9 -26.96 11.87 -26.48
C LEU A 9 -26.44 12.31 -27.86
N PRO A 10 -26.48 13.62 -28.19
CA PRO A 10 -26.10 14.13 -29.50
C PRO A 10 -24.65 13.77 -29.82
N PHE A 11 -24.44 13.19 -31.00
CA PHE A 11 -23.15 12.78 -31.57
C PHE A 11 -21.96 13.72 -31.28
N PRO A 12 -22.08 15.06 -31.37
CA PRO A 12 -20.96 15.97 -31.07
C PRO A 12 -20.54 15.97 -29.60
N LEU A 13 -21.48 15.78 -28.66
CA LEU A 13 -21.17 15.73 -27.23
C LEU A 13 -20.52 14.39 -26.85
N LEU A 14 -20.93 13.30 -27.48
CA LEU A 14 -20.28 11.99 -27.36
C LEU A 14 -18.83 12.04 -27.86
N LEU A 15 -18.60 12.70 -28.99
CA LEU A 15 -17.24 12.87 -29.53
C LEU A 15 -16.37 13.73 -28.61
N LEU A 16 -16.91 14.82 -28.06
CA LEU A 16 -16.22 15.66 -27.09
C LEU A 16 -15.87 14.87 -25.81
N LEU A 17 -16.81 14.09 -25.29
CA LEU A 17 -16.58 13.24 -24.12
C LEU A 17 -15.56 12.14 -24.42
N LEU A 18 -15.61 11.47 -25.56
CA LEU A 18 -14.59 10.51 -25.98
C LEU A 18 -13.21 11.16 -26.14
N PHE A 19 -13.15 12.39 -26.67
CA PHE A 19 -11.91 13.16 -26.76
C PHE A 19 -11.38 13.52 -25.37
N VAL A 20 -12.25 13.94 -24.44
CA VAL A 20 -11.90 14.24 -23.04
C VAL A 20 -11.50 12.97 -22.27
N PHE A 21 -12.16 11.84 -22.48
CA PHE A 21 -11.76 10.53 -21.93
C PHE A 21 -10.45 10.04 -22.54
N SER A 22 -10.17 10.37 -23.80
CA SER A 22 -8.92 9.99 -24.48
C SER A 22 -7.75 10.90 -24.10
N THR A 23 -7.96 12.20 -23.80
CA THR A 23 -6.92 13.08 -23.22
C THR A 23 -6.81 12.94 -21.71
N CYS A 24 -7.85 12.43 -21.06
CA CYS A 24 -7.80 11.78 -19.74
C CYS A 24 -7.50 10.28 -19.90
N SER A 25 -6.65 9.92 -20.87
CA SER A 25 -5.99 8.62 -20.80
C SER A 25 -5.31 8.60 -19.46
N TYR A 26 -5.87 7.80 -18.55
CA TYR A 26 -5.24 7.38 -17.30
C TYR A 26 -3.76 7.30 -17.60
N ALA A 27 -2.98 8.22 -17.03
CA ALA A 27 -1.58 7.97 -16.88
C ALA A 27 -1.57 6.60 -16.22
N ALA A 28 -1.10 5.59 -16.95
CA ALA A 28 -0.57 4.42 -16.30
C ALA A 28 0.60 5.01 -15.51
N ASP A 29 0.29 5.49 -14.30
CA ASP A 29 1.26 5.93 -13.33
C ASP A 29 1.96 4.65 -12.91
N ASP A 30 2.80 4.11 -13.80
CA ASP A 30 3.72 3.05 -13.47
C ASP A 30 4.53 3.62 -12.32
N PRO A 31 4.33 3.13 -11.09
CA PRO A 31 4.94 3.73 -9.91
C PRO A 31 6.47 3.72 -10.01
N CYS A 32 6.97 2.90 -10.95
CA CYS A 32 8.35 2.59 -11.26
C CYS A 32 8.65 2.58 -12.78
N ALA A 33 8.09 3.53 -13.56
CA ALA A 33 8.28 3.61 -15.02
C ALA A 33 9.76 3.61 -15.50
N VAL A 34 10.71 3.95 -14.62
CA VAL A 34 12.16 3.99 -14.89
C VAL A 34 12.91 3.19 -13.82
N ALA A 35 12.55 1.92 -13.63
CA ALA A 35 13.22 1.07 -12.66
C ALA A 35 13.98 -0.06 -13.35
N THR A 36 15.12 0.27 -13.93
CA THR A 36 16.14 -0.70 -14.30
C THR A 36 17.19 -0.71 -13.21
N ALA A 37 17.23 -1.74 -12.38
CA ALA A 37 18.30 -1.89 -11.41
C ALA A 37 19.64 -2.00 -12.15
N ALA A 38 20.53 -1.01 -11.98
CA ALA A 38 21.83 -0.99 -12.64
C ALA A 38 22.77 -2.08 -12.07
N SER A 39 22.58 -2.45 -10.81
CA SER A 39 23.31 -3.50 -10.10
C SER A 39 22.58 -3.87 -8.81
N CYS A 40 22.57 -5.16 -8.46
CA CYS A 40 22.12 -5.66 -7.15
C CYS A 40 23.38 -6.05 -6.37
N PRO A 41 23.61 -5.60 -5.11
CA PRO A 41 22.65 -5.18 -4.07
C PRO A 41 22.39 -3.66 -3.99
N VAL A 42 21.14 -3.29 -3.74
CA VAL A 42 20.70 -1.88 -3.63
C VAL A 42 20.94 -1.37 -2.21
N THR A 43 21.71 -0.29 -2.07
CA THR A 43 21.87 0.42 -0.81
C THR A 43 21.23 1.80 -0.91
N CYS A 44 20.19 2.06 -0.14
CA CYS A 44 19.56 3.37 -0.04
C CYS A 44 19.81 4.00 1.34
N PHE A 45 20.20 5.27 1.37
CA PHE A 45 20.31 6.03 2.61
C PHE A 45 18.94 6.51 3.11
N ARG A 46 18.02 6.79 2.16
CA ARG A 46 16.66 7.20 2.45
C ARG A 46 15.69 6.12 2.01
N THR A 47 14.80 5.75 2.91
CA THR A 47 13.74 4.80 2.64
C THR A 47 12.73 5.41 1.66
N ASP A 48 12.41 4.65 0.63
CA ASP A 48 11.37 4.93 -0.34
C ASP A 48 10.48 3.67 -0.46
N PRO A 49 9.62 3.40 0.54
CA PRO A 49 8.89 2.15 0.62
C PRO A 49 7.93 2.01 -0.58
N VAL A 50 7.94 0.85 -1.22
CA VAL A 50 6.99 0.49 -2.29
C VAL A 50 6.42 -0.91 -2.06
N CYS A 51 5.19 -1.12 -2.49
CA CYS A 51 4.51 -2.39 -2.38
C CYS A 51 4.62 -3.15 -3.70
N GLY A 52 5.27 -4.31 -3.67
CA GLY A 52 5.32 -5.22 -4.79
C GLY A 52 3.98 -5.92 -5.03
N GLU A 53 3.76 -6.42 -6.23
CA GLU A 53 2.64 -7.30 -6.56
C GLU A 53 2.70 -8.63 -5.78
N ASP A 54 3.86 -8.96 -5.22
CA ASP A 54 4.09 -10.10 -4.32
C ASP A 54 3.60 -9.84 -2.88
N GLY A 55 3.14 -8.63 -2.56
CA GLY A 55 2.69 -8.25 -1.23
C GLY A 55 3.84 -7.92 -0.26
N ASN A 56 5.09 -7.90 -0.74
CA ASN A 56 6.23 -7.50 0.07
C ASN A 56 6.52 -6.01 -0.08
N THR A 57 6.93 -5.37 1.03
CA THR A 57 7.40 -3.99 0.99
C THR A 57 8.89 -3.94 0.70
N TYR A 58 9.26 -3.23 -0.36
CA TYR A 58 10.63 -2.93 -0.75
C TYR A 58 11.01 -1.54 -0.22
N TRP A 59 12.08 -1.45 0.57
CA TRP A 59 12.42 -0.24 1.35
C TRP A 59 13.28 0.75 0.57
N CYS A 60 14.06 0.26 -0.38
CA CYS A 60 14.86 1.06 -1.31
C CYS A 60 14.11 1.34 -2.62
N GLY A 61 12.79 1.15 -2.60
CA GLY A 61 11.89 1.55 -3.67
C GLY A 61 11.99 0.69 -4.91
N CYS A 62 11.74 1.33 -6.04
CA CYS A 62 11.65 0.67 -7.33
C CYS A 62 12.94 -0.06 -7.75
N ALA A 63 14.12 0.43 -7.33
CA ALA A 63 15.39 -0.22 -7.64
C ALA A 63 15.53 -1.60 -6.97
N GLU A 64 15.04 -1.72 -5.74
CA GLU A 64 15.05 -2.99 -4.99
C GLU A 64 14.00 -3.96 -5.54
N ALA A 65 12.79 -3.46 -5.85
CA ALA A 65 11.75 -4.26 -6.48
C ALA A 65 12.19 -4.79 -7.86
N ALA A 66 12.87 -3.95 -8.66
CA ALA A 66 13.43 -4.35 -9.95
C ALA A 66 14.55 -5.41 -9.80
N CYS A 67 15.37 -5.33 -8.75
CA CYS A 67 16.37 -6.35 -8.43
C CYS A 67 15.74 -7.71 -8.12
N SER A 68 14.58 -7.73 -7.46
CA SER A 68 13.81 -8.95 -7.21
C SER A 68 12.92 -9.37 -8.38
N ALA A 69 12.99 -8.67 -9.52
CA ALA A 69 12.10 -8.85 -10.67
C ALA A 69 10.60 -8.78 -10.31
N VAL A 70 10.27 -7.99 -9.30
CA VAL A 70 8.89 -7.78 -8.81
C VAL A 70 8.37 -6.45 -9.33
N ARG A 71 7.16 -6.49 -9.91
CA ARG A 71 6.45 -5.27 -10.30
C ARG A 71 5.89 -4.58 -9.07
N VAL A 72 5.91 -3.26 -9.08
CA VAL A 72 5.35 -2.46 -7.98
C VAL A 72 3.89 -2.17 -8.25
N ALA A 73 3.02 -2.62 -7.34
CA ALA A 73 1.59 -2.37 -7.39
C ALA A 73 1.25 -0.94 -6.94
N ARG A 74 1.98 -0.41 -5.94
CA ARG A 74 1.73 0.92 -5.38
C ARG A 74 2.95 1.47 -4.64
N ARG A 75 3.09 2.81 -4.61
CA ARG A 75 4.05 3.48 -3.72
C ARG A 75 3.56 3.46 -2.26
N GLY A 76 4.47 3.31 -1.32
CA GLY A 76 4.18 3.10 0.09
C GLY A 76 4.24 1.62 0.51
N PHE A 77 3.90 1.37 1.77
CA PHE A 77 3.90 0.03 2.35
C PHE A 77 2.76 -0.82 1.77
N CYS A 78 2.96 -2.13 1.72
CA CYS A 78 1.85 -3.03 1.48
C CYS A 78 0.86 -3.00 2.64
N GLU A 79 -0.43 -3.09 2.32
CA GLU A 79 -1.45 -3.33 3.32
C GLU A 79 -1.14 -4.66 4.00
N VAL A 80 -0.74 -4.61 5.26
CA VAL A 80 -0.48 -5.81 6.04
C VAL A 80 -1.83 -6.42 6.35
N GLY A 81 -2.29 -7.31 5.46
CA GLY A 81 -3.46 -8.15 5.70
C GLY A 81 -3.27 -8.91 7.01
N ASN A 82 -3.91 -8.42 8.08
CA ASN A 82 -4.25 -9.15 9.30
C ASN A 82 -3.13 -9.94 10.02
N GLY A 83 -1.85 -9.64 9.82
CA GLY A 83 -0.72 -10.38 10.41
C GLY A 83 0.23 -9.58 11.31
N GLY A 84 0.03 -8.26 11.41
CA GLY A 84 0.95 -7.37 12.12
C GLY A 84 0.73 -7.30 13.64
N VAL A 85 0.85 -8.43 14.34
CA VAL A 85 0.92 -8.46 15.81
C VAL A 85 2.34 -8.18 16.32
N SER A 86 3.12 -7.27 15.73
CA SER A 86 4.53 -7.10 16.15
C SER A 86 4.78 -5.99 17.18
N GLY A 87 3.77 -5.19 17.55
CA GLY A 87 3.94 -4.18 18.61
C GLY A 87 2.72 -3.93 19.50
N GLN A 88 1.51 -4.04 18.95
CA GLN A 88 0.29 -3.68 19.70
C GLN A 88 -0.25 -4.82 20.57
N ALA A 89 0.00 -6.08 20.22
CA ALA A 89 -0.51 -7.24 20.97
C ALA A 89 0.21 -7.46 22.30
N LEU A 90 1.56 -7.36 22.32
CA LEU A 90 2.35 -7.46 23.55
C LEU A 90 2.02 -6.32 24.53
N LEU A 91 1.77 -5.12 24.00
CA LEU A 91 1.38 -3.96 24.80
C LEU A 91 0.02 -4.17 25.46
N LEU A 92 -0.94 -4.78 24.75
CA LEU A 92 -2.26 -5.08 25.30
C LEU A 92 -2.19 -6.10 26.45
N VAL A 93 -1.40 -7.18 26.28
CA VAL A 93 -1.17 -8.19 27.33
C VAL A 93 -0.54 -7.56 28.57
N HIS A 94 0.46 -6.68 28.37
CA HIS A 94 1.14 -5.98 29.46
C HIS A 94 0.18 -5.05 30.23
N ILE A 95 -0.69 -4.30 29.52
CA ILE A 95 -1.67 -3.41 30.15
C ILE A 95 -2.70 -4.19 30.96
N VAL A 96 -3.23 -5.30 30.42
CA VAL A 96 -4.21 -6.14 31.14
C VAL A 96 -3.60 -6.72 32.42
N TRP A 97 -2.37 -7.21 32.35
CA TRP A 97 -1.67 -7.75 33.52
C TRP A 97 -1.46 -6.71 34.62
N LEU A 98 -1.05 -5.48 34.26
CA LEU A 98 -0.90 -4.38 35.22
C LEU A 98 -2.23 -4.01 35.90
N PHE A 99 -3.34 -4.03 35.16
CA PHE A 99 -4.66 -3.78 35.74
C PHE A 99 -5.08 -4.86 36.73
N VAL A 100 -4.86 -6.14 36.39
CA VAL A 100 -5.21 -7.27 37.26
C VAL A 100 -4.37 -7.24 38.54
N LEU A 101 -3.06 -6.99 38.44
CA LEU A 101 -2.21 -6.84 39.62
C LEU A 101 -2.61 -5.65 40.47
N GLY A 102 -2.83 -4.48 39.85
CA GLY A 102 -3.26 -3.29 40.58
C GLY A 102 -4.56 -3.52 41.35
N PHE A 103 -5.55 -4.13 40.72
CA PHE A 103 -6.83 -4.45 41.37
C PHE A 103 -6.68 -5.48 42.49
N SER A 104 -5.82 -6.48 42.32
CA SER A 104 -5.54 -7.50 43.35
C SER A 104 -4.91 -6.89 44.60
N VAL A 105 -3.98 -5.94 44.42
CA VAL A 105 -3.35 -5.19 45.53
C VAL A 105 -4.36 -4.28 46.23
N VAL A 106 -5.20 -3.55 45.47
CA VAL A 106 -6.21 -2.64 46.04
C VAL A 106 -7.32 -3.39 46.78
N LEU A 107 -7.72 -4.57 46.30
CA LEU A 107 -8.71 -5.43 46.97
C LEU A 107 -8.12 -6.28 48.11
N GLY A 108 -6.81 -6.25 48.35
CA GLY A 108 -6.15 -7.03 49.40
C GLY A 108 -6.18 -8.55 49.18
N LEU A 109 -6.23 -8.99 47.92
CA LEU A 109 -6.27 -10.40 47.51
C LEU A 109 -4.87 -11.01 47.30
N LEU A 110 -3.83 -10.28 47.70
CA LEU A 110 -2.41 -10.59 47.52
C LEU A 110 -1.66 -10.27 48.82
#